data_AF-A0A937CTL6-F1
#
_entry.id   AF-A0A937CTL6-F1
#
_cell.length_a   1.000
_cell.length_b   1.000
_cell.length_c   1.000
_cell.angle_alpha   90.00
_cell.angle_beta   90.00
_cell.angle_gamma   90.00
#
_symmetry.space_group_name_H-M   'P 1'
#
loop_
_entity.id
_entity.type
_entity.pdbx_description
1 polymer ?
#
loop_
_entity_poly.entity_id
_entity_poly.type
_entity_poly.pdbx_seq_one_letter_code
_entity_poly.pdbx_strand_id
1 'polypeptide(L)'
;MKAITSAIAAGLLLISTAQAANVYKFTFTDVEYPDATFGTVRAGVKVVKRSTVTVCDYFGPSDQYLGQYQNTDNASTDAPVVEAYCLARFPSRVVR
;
A
#
# COMPACT_ATOMS: atom_id res chain seq x y z
N MET A 1 -36.57 1.11 -1.50
CA MET A 1 -35.15 0.82 -1.77
C MET A 1 -34.41 2.14 -1.74
N LYS A 2 -33.57 2.38 -0.73
CA LYS A 2 -32.77 3.61 -0.60
C LYS A 2 -31.33 3.17 -0.37
N ALA A 3 -30.48 3.42 -1.36
CA ALA A 3 -29.04 3.20 -1.28
C ALA A 3 -28.48 4.11 -0.19
N ILE A 4 -27.82 3.53 0.81
CA ILE A 4 -27.08 4.27 1.82
C ILE A 4 -25.64 4.31 1.34
N THR A 5 -25.27 5.46 0.79
CA THR A 5 -23.90 5.81 0.42
C THR A 5 -23.12 6.05 1.70
N SER A 6 -22.43 5.03 2.22
CA SER A 6 -21.50 5.18 3.34
C SER A 6 -20.19 5.77 2.81
N ALA A 7 -19.99 7.06 3.04
CA ALA A 7 -18.72 7.74 2.82
C ALA A 7 -17.72 7.31 3.90
N ILE A 8 -16.70 6.55 3.53
CA ILE A 8 -15.58 6.21 4.40
C ILE A 8 -14.59 7.37 4.33
N ALA A 9 -14.55 8.18 5.39
CA ALA A 9 -13.53 9.21 5.58
C ALA A 9 -12.35 8.59 6.32
N ALA A 10 -11.36 8.08 5.59
CA ALA A 10 -10.08 7.66 6.13
C ALA A 10 -9.13 8.87 6.17
N GLY A 11 -8.67 9.24 7.37
CA GLY A 11 -7.80 10.40 7.59
C GLY A 11 -6.38 10.15 7.10
N LEU A 12 -5.93 10.91 6.09
CA LEU A 12 -4.54 10.94 5.65
C LEU A 12 -3.68 11.73 6.66
N LEU A 13 -2.85 11.03 7.44
CA LEU A 13 -1.71 11.65 8.12
C LEU A 13 -0.50 11.66 7.18
N LEU A 14 -0.34 12.76 6.45
CA LEU A 14 0.80 13.02 5.57
C LEU A 14 2.04 13.42 6.40
N ILE A 15 2.74 12.44 6.97
CA ILE A 15 4.10 12.66 7.49
C ILE A 15 5.09 12.63 6.31
N SER A 16 5.37 13.80 5.75
CA SER A 16 6.41 14.01 4.74
C SER A 16 7.79 13.79 5.35
N THR A 17 8.36 12.59 5.18
CA THR A 17 9.76 12.32 5.54
C THR A 17 10.67 12.63 4.35
N ALA A 18 11.82 13.22 4.66
CA ALA A 18 12.76 13.83 3.72
C ALA A 18 13.17 12.90 2.57
N GLN A 19 13.24 13.48 1.36
CA GLN A 19 13.60 12.83 0.11
C GLN A 19 15.05 12.31 0.15
N ALA A 20 15.24 11.03 0.49
CA ALA A 20 16.29 10.26 -0.14
C ALA A 20 15.83 10.04 -1.58
N ALA A 21 16.39 10.81 -2.53
CA ALA A 21 15.83 11.16 -3.85
C ALA A 21 15.45 10.00 -4.82
N ASN A 22 15.42 8.74 -4.38
CA ASN A 22 15.07 7.58 -5.18
C ASN A 22 14.22 6.54 -4.43
N VAL A 23 13.78 6.80 -3.19
CA VAL A 23 12.93 5.85 -2.44
C VAL A 23 11.81 6.59 -1.74
N TYR A 24 10.57 6.25 -2.09
CA TYR A 24 9.34 6.71 -1.46
C TYR A 24 8.84 5.61 -0.54
N LYS A 25 8.49 5.96 0.70
CA LYS A 25 7.95 5.03 1.67
C LYS A 25 6.56 5.49 2.08
N PHE A 26 5.63 4.56 2.14
CA PHE A 26 4.25 4.79 2.51
C PHE A 26 3.85 3.82 3.61
N THR A 27 2.97 4.27 4.49
CA THR A 27 2.32 3.43 5.48
C THR A 27 0.85 3.78 5.44
N PHE A 28 0.04 2.80 5.07
CA PHE A 28 -1.41 2.90 5.00
C PHE A 28 -1.96 2.03 6.14
N THR A 29 -2.56 2.65 7.15
CA THR A 29 -3.16 1.96 8.30
C THR A 29 -4.67 1.83 8.10
N ASP A 30 -5.30 0.91 8.83
CA ASP A 30 -6.76 0.68 8.78
C ASP A 30 -7.27 0.37 7.36
N VAL A 31 -6.43 -0.30 6.57
CA VAL A 31 -6.72 -0.68 5.19
C VAL A 31 -7.55 -1.95 5.18
N GLU A 32 -8.68 -1.94 4.48
CA GLU A 32 -9.48 -3.13 4.20
C GLU A 32 -8.87 -3.88 3.01
N TYR A 33 -8.40 -5.10 3.24
CA TYR A 33 -7.89 -5.99 2.21
C TYR A 33 -9.03 -6.60 1.39
N PRO A 34 -8.75 -7.16 0.19
CA PRO A 34 -9.75 -7.84 -0.64
C PRO A 34 -10.46 -9.03 0.02
N ASP A 35 -9.93 -9.57 1.12
CA ASP A 35 -10.54 -10.63 1.92
C ASP A 35 -11.38 -10.11 3.11
N ALA A 36 -11.68 -8.81 3.13
CA ALA A 36 -12.40 -8.09 4.18
C ALA A 36 -11.69 -8.07 5.56
N THR A 37 -10.40 -8.42 5.61
CA THR A 37 -9.59 -8.23 6.81
C THR A 37 -9.00 -6.82 6.83
N PHE A 38 -8.84 -6.24 8.02
CA PHE A 38 -8.23 -4.93 8.19
C PHE A 38 -6.77 -5.06 8.61
N GLY A 39 -5.92 -4.14 8.17
CA GLY A 39 -4.52 -4.15 8.56
C GLY A 39 -3.72 -2.93 8.10
N THR A 40 -2.40 -3.14 7.99
CA THR A 40 -1.45 -2.11 7.59
C THR A 40 -0.69 -2.54 6.34
N VAL A 41 -0.66 -1.69 5.32
CA VAL A 41 0.22 -1.83 4.16
C VAL A 41 1.43 -0.91 4.33
N ARG A 42 2.62 -1.47 4.29
CA ARG A 42 3.87 -0.70 4.21
C ARG A 42 4.42 -0.84 2.79
N ALA A 43 4.42 0.26 2.05
CA ALA A 43 4.89 0.26 0.67
C ALA A 43 6.20 1.01 0.51
N GLY A 44 7.06 0.52 -0.37
CA GLY A 44 8.30 1.18 -0.78
C GLY A 44 8.38 1.24 -2.29
N VAL A 45 8.44 2.44 -2.87
CA VAL A 45 8.68 2.66 -4.30
C VAL A 45 10.09 3.19 -4.48
N LYS A 46 10.96 2.38 -5.08
CA LYS A 46 12.33 2.76 -5.42
C LYS A 46 12.43 3.09 -6.91
N VAL A 47 12.78 4.32 -7.24
CA VAL A 47 13.09 4.74 -8.61
C VAL A 47 14.53 4.35 -8.95
N VAL A 48 14.72 3.58 -10.01
CA VAL A 48 16.04 3.12 -10.52
C VAL A 48 16.17 3.46 -12.00
N LYS A 49 16.86 4.56 -12.33
CA LYS A 49 17.13 5.06 -13.69
C LYS A 49 15.89 5.12 -14.60
N ARG A 50 15.50 3.99 -15.22
CA ARG A 50 14.37 3.85 -16.17
C ARG A 50 13.25 2.92 -15.68
N SER A 51 13.28 2.50 -14.42
CA SER A 51 12.29 1.61 -13.83
C SER A 51 12.00 2.02 -12.39
N THR A 52 10.91 1.50 -11.86
CA THR A 52 10.46 1.64 -10.48
C THR A 52 10.32 0.24 -9.91
N VAL A 53 10.84 0.00 -8.72
CA VAL A 53 10.58 -1.22 -7.96
C VAL A 53 9.60 -0.85 -6.87
N THR A 54 8.42 -1.47 -6.86
CA THR A 54 7.44 -1.31 -5.79
C THR A 54 7.42 -2.57 -4.94
N VAL A 55 7.55 -2.39 -3.64
CA VAL A 55 7.42 -3.43 -2.62
C VAL A 55 6.20 -3.08 -1.78
N CYS A 56 5.33 -4.05 -1.52
CA CYS A 56 4.16 -3.95 -0.66
C CYS A 56 4.26 -5.03 0.41
N ASP A 57 4.51 -4.65 1.65
CA ASP A 57 4.43 -5.52 2.82
C ASP A 57 3.05 -5.40 3.45
N TYR A 58 2.42 -6.53 3.73
CA TYR A 58 1.07 -6.60 4.27
C TYR A 58 1.11 -7.10 5.71
N PHE A 59 0.43 -6.38 6.60
CA PHE A 59 0.30 -6.74 8.00
C PHE A 59 -1.18 -6.81 8.37
N GLY A 60 -1.59 -7.83 9.12
CA GLY A 60 -2.92 -7.98 9.69
C GLY A 60 -3.08 -7.19 10.98
N PRO A 61 -4.15 -7.46 11.74
CA PRO A 61 -4.31 -6.89 13.08
C PRO A 61 -3.12 -7.28 13.96
N SER A 62 -2.72 -6.38 14.86
CA SER A 62 -1.58 -6.57 15.77
C SER A 62 -0.22 -6.75 15.07
N ASP A 63 -0.01 -6.12 13.91
CA ASP A 63 1.24 -6.18 13.13
C ASP A 63 1.65 -7.62 12.71
N GLN A 64 0.69 -8.54 12.59
CA GLN A 64 0.97 -9.88 12.07
C GLN A 64 1.39 -9.79 10.60
N TYR A 65 2.60 -10.24 10.25
CA TYR A 65 3.03 -10.25 8.85
C TYR A 65 2.22 -11.26 8.02
N LEU A 66 1.61 -10.79 6.94
CA LEU A 66 0.76 -11.57 6.04
C LEU A 66 1.46 -11.91 4.70
N GLY A 67 2.65 -11.35 4.47
CA GLY A 67 3.46 -11.58 3.27
C GLY A 67 3.84 -10.29 2.54
N GLN A 68 4.52 -10.44 1.42
CA GLN A 68 5.01 -9.36 0.58
C GLN A 68 4.69 -9.59 -0.89
N TYR A 69 4.42 -8.50 -1.61
CA TYR A 69 4.43 -8.47 -3.06
C TYR A 69 5.50 -7.48 -3.55
N GLN A 70 6.26 -7.86 -4.58
CA GLN A 70 7.25 -6.98 -5.20
C GLN A 70 7.18 -7.11 -6.72
N ASN A 71 7.13 -5.97 -7.42
CA ASN A 71 7.21 -5.95 -8.88
C ASN A 71 7.66 -4.57 -9.40
N THR A 72 7.83 -4.44 -10.71
CA THR A 72 8.30 -3.22 -11.38
C THR A 72 7.26 -2.57 -12.31
N ASP A 73 6.01 -3.02 -12.25
CA ASP A 73 4.91 -2.56 -13.10
C ASP A 73 4.15 -1.36 -12.54
N ASN A 74 4.36 -0.97 -11.27
CA ASN A 74 3.90 0.33 -10.75
C ASN A 74 4.93 1.43 -11.05
N ALA A 75 4.57 2.37 -11.91
CA ALA A 75 5.39 3.54 -12.26
C ALA A 75 5.09 4.80 -11.44
N SER A 76 4.07 4.77 -10.56
CA SER A 76 3.65 5.94 -9.80
C SER A 76 4.29 5.99 -8.40
N THR A 77 4.57 7.21 -7.95
CA THR A 77 4.99 7.55 -6.59
C THR A 77 3.90 8.31 -5.84
N ASP A 78 2.68 8.38 -6.39
CA ASP A 78 1.53 9.00 -5.74
C ASP A 78 0.93 8.04 -4.72
N ALA A 79 0.81 8.48 -3.47
CA ALA A 79 0.29 7.67 -2.36
C ALA A 79 -1.02 6.91 -2.69
N PRO A 80 -2.09 7.54 -3.21
CA PRO A 80 -3.33 6.81 -3.52
C PRO A 80 -3.18 5.79 -4.64
N VAL A 81 -2.27 6.02 -5.59
CA VAL A 81 -2.00 5.07 -6.68
C VAL A 81 -1.21 3.88 -6.16
N VAL A 82 -0.24 4.12 -5.28
CA VAL A 82 0.56 3.07 -4.63
C VAL A 82 -0.31 2.22 -3.72
N GLU A 83 -1.23 2.83 -2.96
CA GLU A 83 -2.20 2.11 -2.12
C GLU A 83 -3.08 1.18 -2.96
N ALA A 84 -3.74 1.72 -3.99
CA ALA A 84 -4.60 0.95 -4.88
C ALA A 84 -3.83 -0.20 -5.56
N TYR A 85 -2.58 0.06 -5.98
CA TYR A 85 -1.70 -0.94 -6.55
C TYR A 85 -1.39 -2.08 -5.56
N CYS A 86 -1.02 -1.75 -4.31
CA CYS A 86 -0.76 -2.77 -3.30
C CYS A 86 -2.01 -3.57 -2.95
N LEU A 87 -3.17 -2.91 -2.80
CA LEU A 87 -4.45 -3.60 -2.54
C LEU A 87 -4.82 -4.60 -3.64
N ALA A 88 -4.65 -4.21 -4.90
CA ALA A 88 -4.91 -5.09 -6.04
C ALA A 88 -3.98 -6.31 -6.09
N ARG A 89 -2.81 -6.27 -5.44
CA ARG A 89 -1.79 -7.33 -5.43
C ARG A 89 -1.71 -8.11 -4.12
N PHE A 90 -2.54 -7.77 -3.14
CA PHE A 90 -2.65 -8.54 -1.90
C PHE A 90 -2.86 -10.05 -2.13
N PRO A 91 -3.67 -10.52 -3.10
CA PRO A 91 -3.82 -11.96 -3.37
C PRO A 91 -2.55 -12.63 -3.95
N SER A 92 -1.64 -11.86 -4.54
CA SER A 92 -0.39 -12.34 -5.13
C SER A 92 0.80 -12.26 -4.19
N ARG A 93 0.59 -11.89 -2.93
CA ARG A 93 1.65 -11.84 -1.92
C ARG A 93 2.25 -13.23 -1.68
N VAL A 94 3.52 -13.24 -1.31
CA VAL A 94 4.25 -14.45 -0.90
C VAL A 94 4.62 -14.31 0.57
N VAL A 95 4.37 -15.37 1.35
CA VAL A 95 4.85 -15.49 2.73
C VAL A 95 6.26 -16.07 2.66
N ARG A 96 7.25 -15.35 3.21
CA ARG A 96 8.65 -15.78 3.28
C ARG A 96 9.14 -15.77 4.71
#